data_AF-A0A7J4B460-F1
#
_entry.id   AF-A0A7J4B460-F1
#
_cell.length_a   1.000
_cell.length_b   1.000
_cell.length_c   1.000
_cell.angle_alpha   90.00
_cell.angle_beta   90.00
_cell.angle_gamma   90.00
#
_symmetry.space_group_name_H-M   'P 1'
#
loop_
_entity.id
_entity.type
_entity.pdbx_description
1 polymer ?
#
loop_
_entity_poly.entity_id
_entity_poly.type
_entity_poly.pdbx_seq_one_letter_code
_entity_poly.pdbx_strand_id
1 'polypeptide(L)'
;MCDTCSKLNNNAYTGALSKYMLEDVQRLVNTENGTENHLLFSQADFPFLEPFLYLEPRVALPKPTRYYQGIKVDNRELRTDWSSGSLRALGFKDDRIVLLTKAAVKSIGEAERLDHYLLLKLSKNEVKVSEANSTITISFNGHADGVNIKSRKTEGHDIEFLFQHHNNENAIVPIAAINASAVYGGKVRVQGNTPILSRFENYSVTVSHFAPHPIILQLHKELGYESALAMQRGVGAILKQHLL
;
A
#
# COMPACT_ATOMS: atom_id res chain seq x y z
N MET A 1 -8.94 -1.62 21.37
CA MET A 1 -9.41 -1.65 19.97
C MET A 1 -9.26 -0.25 19.41
N CYS A 2 -8.63 -0.06 18.25
CA CYS A 2 -8.42 1.27 17.67
C CYS A 2 -9.75 1.90 17.23
N ASP A 3 -10.03 3.13 17.67
CA ASP A 3 -11.27 3.85 17.37
C ASP A 3 -11.45 4.06 15.86
N THR A 4 -10.35 4.36 15.15
CA THR A 4 -10.35 4.42 13.68
C THR A 4 -10.71 3.06 13.08
N CYS A 5 -10.14 1.95 13.57
CA CYS A 5 -10.46 0.61 13.08
C CYS A 5 -11.93 0.21 13.29
N SER A 6 -12.53 0.55 14.45
CA SER A 6 -13.96 0.29 14.67
C SER A 6 -14.86 1.07 13.72
N LYS A 7 -14.43 2.27 13.30
CA LYS A 7 -15.17 3.11 12.35
C LYS A 7 -15.01 2.69 10.89
N LEU A 8 -14.05 1.81 10.57
CA LEU A 8 -13.87 1.29 9.21
C LEU A 8 -14.99 0.33 8.77
N ASN A 9 -15.80 -0.19 9.69
CA ASN A 9 -17.00 -0.96 9.31
C ASN A 9 -18.15 -0.09 8.79
N ASN A 10 -17.90 1.18 8.44
CA ASN A 10 -18.86 2.07 7.80
C ASN A 10 -19.18 1.61 6.36
N ASN A 11 -20.48 1.61 6.02
CA ASN A 11 -21.03 1.28 4.69
C ASN A 11 -20.33 1.98 3.51
N ALA A 12 -19.86 3.22 3.68
CA ALA A 12 -19.18 3.95 2.60
C ALA A 12 -17.80 3.35 2.28
N TYR A 13 -17.01 3.02 3.31
CA TYR A 13 -15.69 2.42 3.13
C TYR A 13 -15.80 1.01 2.56
N THR A 14 -16.64 0.19 3.16
CA THR A 14 -16.86 -1.20 2.73
C THR A 14 -17.41 -1.27 1.31
N GLY A 15 -18.31 -0.35 0.94
CA GLY A 15 -18.83 -0.22 -0.43
C GLY A 15 -17.74 0.16 -1.45
N ALA A 16 -16.94 1.18 -1.15
CA ALA A 16 -15.84 1.60 -2.01
C ALA A 16 -14.78 0.49 -2.18
N LEU A 17 -14.43 -0.17 -1.08
CA LEU A 17 -13.50 -1.30 -1.07
C LEU A 17 -14.04 -2.47 -1.90
N SER A 18 -15.29 -2.84 -1.69
CA SER A 18 -15.92 -3.97 -2.40
C SER A 18 -15.93 -3.72 -3.90
N LYS A 19 -16.32 -2.52 -4.34
CA LYS A 19 -16.26 -2.16 -5.77
C LYS A 19 -14.85 -2.32 -6.33
N TYR A 20 -13.84 -1.81 -5.62
CA TYR A 20 -12.46 -1.86 -6.05
C TYR A 20 -11.88 -3.29 -6.11
N MET A 21 -12.24 -4.15 -5.15
CA MET A 21 -11.85 -5.57 -5.13
C MET A 21 -12.59 -6.41 -6.17
N LEU A 22 -13.85 -6.07 -6.49
CA LEU A 22 -14.61 -6.76 -7.53
C LEU A 22 -14.06 -6.50 -8.94
N GLU A 23 -13.45 -5.33 -9.19
CA GLU A 23 -12.70 -5.10 -10.43
C GLU A 23 -11.53 -6.10 -10.58
N ASP A 24 -10.90 -6.51 -9.47
CA ASP A 24 -9.81 -7.49 -9.51
C ASP A 24 -10.30 -8.89 -9.91
N VAL A 25 -11.56 -9.23 -9.65
CA VAL A 25 -12.16 -10.49 -10.14
C VAL A 25 -12.18 -10.50 -11.67
N GLN A 26 -12.60 -9.39 -12.30
CA GLN A 26 -12.59 -9.28 -13.76
C GLN A 26 -11.16 -9.29 -14.32
N ARG A 27 -10.23 -8.60 -13.66
CA ARG A 27 -8.80 -8.60 -14.05
C ARG A 27 -8.19 -10.00 -13.96
N LEU A 28 -8.56 -10.78 -12.94
CA LEU A 28 -8.13 -12.17 -12.80
C LEU A 28 -8.63 -13.05 -13.95
N VAL A 29 -9.91 -12.89 -14.35
CA VAL A 29 -10.49 -13.59 -15.51
C VAL A 29 -9.72 -13.27 -16.79
N ASN A 30 -9.32 -12.02 -16.98
CA ASN A 30 -8.58 -11.56 -18.16
C ASN A 30 -7.08 -11.91 -18.12
N THR A 31 -6.57 -12.32 -16.96
CA THR A 31 -5.17 -12.79 -16.86
C THR A 31 -5.10 -14.12 -17.60
N GLU A 32 -4.07 -14.40 -18.38
CA GLU A 32 -4.00 -15.63 -19.20
C GLU A 32 -3.73 -16.88 -18.35
N ASN A 33 -4.20 -18.06 -18.79
CA ASN A 33 -3.87 -19.33 -18.14
C ASN A 33 -2.45 -19.74 -18.54
N GLY A 34 -1.57 -20.04 -17.58
CA GLY A 34 -0.26 -20.64 -17.86
C GLY A 34 0.91 -19.67 -17.97
N THR A 35 0.76 -18.39 -17.62
CA THR A 35 1.91 -17.52 -17.38
C THR A 35 2.44 -17.79 -15.97
N GLU A 36 3.41 -18.70 -15.87
CA GLU A 36 4.19 -19.02 -14.65
C GLU A 36 4.90 -17.79 -14.04
N ASN A 37 4.80 -16.62 -14.67
CA ASN A 37 5.48 -15.39 -14.27
C ASN A 37 4.62 -14.43 -13.41
N HIS A 38 3.31 -14.65 -13.24
CA HIS A 38 2.51 -13.80 -12.37
C HIS A 38 2.46 -14.36 -10.95
N LEU A 39 2.84 -13.55 -9.97
CA LEU A 39 2.59 -13.84 -8.57
C LEU A 39 1.10 -13.61 -8.29
N LEU A 40 0.31 -14.67 -8.12
CA LEU A 40 -1.13 -14.61 -7.85
C LEU A 40 -1.44 -15.35 -6.54
N PHE A 41 -0.82 -14.92 -5.46
CA PHE A 41 -0.75 -15.63 -4.18
C PHE A 41 -1.70 -15.03 -3.13
N SER A 42 -2.34 -15.88 -2.33
CA SER A 42 -3.17 -15.44 -1.21
C SER A 42 -3.20 -16.42 -0.04
N GLN A 43 -3.14 -15.90 1.19
CA GLN A 43 -3.41 -16.62 2.45
C GLN A 43 -4.86 -16.49 2.94
N ALA A 44 -5.74 -15.89 2.15
CA ALA A 44 -7.17 -15.81 2.44
C ALA A 44 -8.02 -15.95 1.17
N ASP A 45 -9.33 -15.98 1.34
CA ASP A 45 -10.25 -16.06 0.22
C ASP A 45 -10.14 -14.85 -0.70
N PHE A 46 -10.19 -15.14 -2.01
CA PHE A 46 -10.25 -14.15 -3.06
C PHE A 46 -11.67 -14.10 -3.66
N PRO A 47 -12.30 -12.91 -3.80
CA PRO A 47 -11.74 -11.59 -3.51
C PRO A 47 -11.67 -11.31 -2.01
N PHE A 48 -10.64 -10.57 -1.59
CA PHE A 48 -10.48 -10.19 -0.18
C PHE A 48 -11.35 -8.96 0.15
N LEU A 49 -12.50 -9.20 0.79
CA LEU A 49 -13.50 -8.18 1.09
C LEU A 49 -13.50 -7.68 2.54
N GLU A 50 -12.56 -8.15 3.36
CA GLU A 50 -12.48 -7.77 4.76
C GLU A 50 -12.00 -6.31 4.89
N PRO A 51 -12.76 -5.41 5.55
CA PRO A 51 -12.30 -4.05 5.77
C PRO A 51 -11.16 -4.03 6.78
N PHE A 52 -10.03 -3.42 6.40
CA PHE A 52 -8.94 -3.07 7.30
C PHE A 52 -8.38 -1.71 6.91
N LEU A 53 -7.57 -1.08 7.77
CA LEU A 53 -6.99 0.23 7.47
C LEU A 53 -5.86 0.07 6.44
N TYR A 54 -6.05 0.59 5.22
CA TYR A 54 -5.04 0.51 4.18
C TYR A 54 -3.99 1.60 4.39
N LEU A 55 -2.85 1.24 4.98
CA LEU A 55 -1.70 2.11 5.10
C LEU A 55 -0.67 1.74 4.03
N GLU A 56 -0.43 2.63 3.08
CA GLU A 56 0.50 2.43 2.00
C GLU A 56 1.93 2.80 2.43
N PRO A 57 2.90 1.87 2.40
CA PRO A 57 4.30 2.20 2.63
C PRO A 57 4.85 2.89 1.38
N ARG A 58 4.97 4.22 1.43
CA ARG A 58 5.45 5.06 0.33
C ARG A 58 6.90 5.46 0.51
N VAL A 59 7.62 5.63 -0.60
CA VAL A 59 8.99 6.16 -0.59
C VAL A 59 9.00 7.67 -0.31
N ALA A 60 10.18 8.21 0.01
CA ALA A 60 10.41 9.66 0.01
C ALA A 60 10.15 10.27 -1.38
N LEU A 61 9.42 11.39 -1.43
CA LEU A 61 9.08 12.11 -2.66
C LEU A 61 8.48 11.17 -3.73
N PRO A 62 7.35 10.51 -3.44
CA PRO A 62 6.81 9.46 -4.31
C PRO A 62 6.49 9.98 -5.72
N LYS A 63 6.88 9.22 -6.74
CA LYS A 63 6.68 9.50 -8.17
C LYS A 63 5.94 8.34 -8.83
N PRO A 64 5.34 8.50 -10.03
CA PRO A 64 4.65 7.41 -10.70
C PRO A 64 5.52 6.17 -10.77
N THR A 65 6.76 6.28 -11.26
CA THR A 65 7.70 5.18 -11.45
C THR A 65 8.32 4.60 -10.18
N ARG A 66 8.13 5.25 -9.03
CA ARG A 66 8.68 4.82 -7.73
C ARG A 66 7.82 5.42 -6.63
N TYR A 67 6.78 4.68 -6.25
CA TYR A 67 5.75 5.15 -5.34
C TYR A 67 5.79 4.41 -4.00
N TYR A 68 5.86 3.09 -4.07
CA TYR A 68 5.85 2.22 -2.91
C TYR A 68 7.25 1.80 -2.46
N GLN A 69 7.41 1.52 -1.17
CA GLN A 69 8.59 0.85 -0.62
C GLN A 69 8.63 -0.62 -1.09
N GLY A 70 9.83 -1.18 -1.25
CA GLY A 70 10.07 -2.47 -1.92
C GLY A 70 9.54 -3.70 -1.19
N ILE A 71 9.20 -4.73 -1.96
CA ILE A 71 8.90 -6.09 -1.51
C ILE A 71 9.64 -7.03 -2.46
N LYS A 72 10.29 -8.06 -1.92
CA LYS A 72 10.83 -9.16 -2.72
C LYS A 72 10.03 -10.43 -2.49
N VAL A 73 9.85 -11.18 -3.57
CA VAL A 73 9.27 -12.52 -3.56
C VAL A 73 10.18 -13.43 -4.39
N ASP A 74 10.67 -14.50 -3.80
CA ASP A 74 11.63 -15.43 -4.41
C ASP A 74 12.85 -14.70 -5.01
N ASN A 75 13.41 -13.76 -4.25
CA ASN A 75 14.51 -12.87 -4.64
C ASN A 75 14.23 -11.91 -5.81
N ARG A 76 12.97 -11.76 -6.25
CA ARG A 76 12.56 -10.80 -7.29
C ARG A 76 11.82 -9.63 -6.68
N GLU A 77 12.20 -8.42 -7.05
CA GLU A 77 11.52 -7.20 -6.60
C GLU A 77 10.14 -7.10 -7.26
N LEU A 78 9.09 -6.94 -6.45
CA LEU A 78 7.77 -6.60 -6.96
C LEU A 78 7.73 -5.14 -7.40
N ARG A 79 6.95 -4.91 -8.44
CA ARG A 79 6.68 -3.58 -9.02
C ARG A 79 6.40 -2.53 -7.94
N THR A 80 7.10 -1.39 -7.99
CA THR A 80 7.00 -0.30 -6.97
C THR A 80 6.33 0.96 -7.49
N ASP A 81 6.03 1.04 -8.78
CA ASP A 81 5.37 2.18 -9.37
C ASP A 81 3.86 2.16 -9.12
N TRP A 82 3.25 3.34 -9.27
CA TRP A 82 1.83 3.54 -9.13
C TRP A 82 1.16 3.49 -10.51
N SER A 83 0.08 2.74 -10.59
CA SER A 83 -0.85 2.72 -11.71
C SER A 83 -2.30 2.60 -11.23
N SER A 84 -3.26 2.87 -12.12
CA SER A 84 -4.65 2.48 -11.86
C SER A 84 -4.71 0.98 -11.55
N GLY A 85 -5.49 0.60 -10.54
CA GLY A 85 -5.60 -0.79 -10.06
C GLY A 85 -4.45 -1.30 -9.19
N SER A 86 -3.39 -0.50 -8.98
CA SER A 86 -2.31 -0.84 -8.05
C SER A 86 -2.63 -0.44 -6.61
N LEU A 87 -2.18 -1.26 -5.66
CA LEU A 87 -2.31 -1.04 -4.23
C LEU A 87 -1.14 -1.76 -3.56
N ARG A 88 -0.49 -1.14 -2.58
CA ARG A 88 0.33 -1.83 -1.58
C ARG A 88 -0.06 -1.30 -0.22
N ALA A 89 -0.76 -2.10 0.56
CA ALA A 89 -1.30 -1.70 1.84
C ALA A 89 -0.93 -2.71 2.92
N LEU A 90 -0.41 -2.18 4.02
CA LEU A 90 -0.31 -2.87 5.29
C LEU A 90 -1.45 -2.38 6.19
N GLY A 91 -2.05 -3.26 6.96
CA GLY A 91 -2.94 -2.85 8.03
C GLY A 91 -3.18 -3.94 9.06
N PHE A 92 -4.16 -3.69 9.93
CA PHE A 92 -4.34 -4.46 11.15
C PHE A 92 -5.78 -4.92 11.28
N LYS A 93 -5.98 -6.19 11.59
CA LYS A 93 -7.30 -6.77 11.86
C LYS A 93 -7.16 -8.01 12.75
N ASP A 94 -7.97 -8.09 13.81
CA ASP A 94 -8.06 -9.25 14.71
C ASP A 94 -6.68 -9.79 15.16
N ASP A 95 -5.82 -8.88 15.64
CA ASP A 95 -4.42 -9.12 16.03
C ASP A 95 -3.47 -9.64 14.93
N ARG A 96 -3.92 -9.61 13.67
CA ARG A 96 -3.10 -9.91 12.50
C ARG A 96 -2.70 -8.65 11.77
N ILE A 97 -1.54 -8.73 11.15
CA ILE A 97 -1.04 -7.78 10.17
C ILE A 97 -1.41 -8.33 8.79
N VAL A 98 -2.14 -7.53 8.02
CA VAL A 98 -2.55 -7.89 6.65
C VAL A 98 -1.72 -7.07 5.68
N LEU A 99 -1.01 -7.74 4.78
CA LEU A 99 -0.32 -7.11 3.64
C LEU A 99 -1.05 -7.50 2.37
N LEU A 100 -1.59 -6.51 1.65
CA LEU A 100 -2.15 -6.68 0.31
C LEU A 100 -1.33 -5.84 -0.67
N THR A 101 -0.65 -6.49 -1.60
CA THR A 101 -0.03 -5.82 -2.75
C THR A 101 -0.60 -6.39 -4.04
N LYS A 102 -0.98 -5.51 -4.95
CA LYS A 102 -1.48 -5.88 -6.27
C LYS A 102 -1.14 -4.80 -7.28
N ALA A 103 -1.03 -5.19 -8.54
CA ALA A 103 -0.97 -4.28 -9.67
C ALA A 103 -1.76 -4.83 -10.85
N ALA A 104 -2.28 -3.90 -11.66
CA ALA A 104 -2.93 -4.20 -12.91
C ALA A 104 -2.12 -3.65 -14.08
N VAL A 105 -2.20 -4.31 -15.22
CA VAL A 105 -1.60 -3.86 -16.48
C VAL A 105 -2.65 -3.89 -17.58
N LYS A 106 -2.57 -2.91 -18.49
CA LYS A 106 -3.45 -2.79 -19.64
C LYS A 106 -2.63 -2.33 -20.85
N SER A 107 -2.48 -3.20 -21.83
CA SER A 107 -1.92 -2.83 -23.13
C SER A 107 -2.98 -2.14 -23.98
N ILE A 108 -2.56 -1.34 -24.97
CA ILE A 108 -3.49 -0.69 -25.90
C ILE A 108 -4.27 -1.77 -26.66
N GLY A 109 -5.60 -1.68 -26.64
CA GLY A 109 -6.49 -2.64 -27.31
C GLY A 109 -6.77 -3.92 -26.52
N GLU A 110 -6.18 -4.10 -25.33
CA GLU A 110 -6.38 -5.27 -24.49
C GLU A 110 -7.25 -4.98 -23.27
N ALA A 111 -7.85 -6.04 -22.73
CA ALA A 111 -8.51 -6.00 -21.43
C ALA A 111 -7.47 -5.85 -20.31
N GLU A 112 -7.83 -5.13 -19.24
CA GLU A 112 -6.95 -4.99 -18.07
C GLU A 112 -6.83 -6.34 -17.34
N ARG A 113 -5.59 -6.72 -16.99
CA ARG A 113 -5.24 -7.98 -16.32
C ARG A 113 -4.45 -7.73 -15.04
N LEU A 114 -4.43 -8.70 -14.13
CA LEU A 114 -3.58 -8.65 -12.94
C LEU A 114 -2.13 -8.93 -13.36
N ASP A 115 -1.23 -8.04 -12.95
CA ASP A 115 0.21 -8.24 -13.07
C ASP A 115 0.71 -9.10 -11.90
N HIS A 116 0.32 -8.72 -10.68
CA HIS A 116 0.51 -9.51 -9.49
C HIS A 116 -0.61 -9.26 -8.48
N TYR A 117 -0.79 -10.21 -7.58
CA TYR A 117 -1.61 -10.18 -6.39
C TYR A 117 -0.90 -10.99 -5.30
N LEU A 118 -0.65 -10.39 -4.15
CA LEU A 118 -0.07 -11.02 -2.97
C LEU A 118 -0.86 -10.54 -1.75
N LEU A 119 -1.51 -11.48 -1.08
CA LEU A 119 -2.17 -11.26 0.20
C LEU A 119 -1.54 -12.14 1.28
N LEU A 120 -0.97 -11.51 2.30
CA LEU A 120 -0.42 -12.16 3.49
C LEU A 120 -1.21 -11.80 4.74
N LYS A 121 -1.37 -12.78 5.62
CA LYS A 121 -1.88 -12.62 6.98
C LYS A 121 -0.77 -13.05 7.93
N LEU A 122 -0.07 -12.08 8.50
CA LEU A 122 1.03 -12.29 9.42
C LEU A 122 0.54 -12.09 10.86
N SER A 123 1.02 -12.93 11.76
CA SER A 123 0.93 -12.69 13.20
C SER A 123 1.95 -11.63 13.63
N LYS A 124 1.71 -10.95 14.76
CA LYS A 124 2.61 -9.89 15.23
C LYS A 124 4.03 -10.40 15.53
N ASN A 125 4.18 -11.65 15.97
CA ASN A 125 5.47 -12.26 16.28
C ASN A 125 6.27 -12.69 15.04
N GLU A 126 5.64 -12.79 13.86
CA GLU A 126 6.34 -13.03 12.59
C GLU A 126 7.01 -11.76 12.05
N VAL A 127 6.52 -10.59 12.46
CA VAL A 127 7.00 -9.29 11.99
C VAL A 127 7.95 -8.69 13.01
N LYS A 128 9.13 -8.27 12.54
CA LYS A 128 10.09 -7.52 13.37
C LYS A 128 9.75 -6.04 13.29
N VAL A 129 9.43 -5.46 14.45
CA VAL A 129 9.15 -4.04 14.61
C VAL A 129 10.24 -3.41 15.47
N SER A 130 10.75 -2.25 15.06
CA SER A 130 11.68 -1.46 15.86
C SER A 130 11.36 0.03 15.75
N GLU A 131 11.63 0.77 16.83
CA GLU A 131 11.57 2.22 16.84
C GLU A 131 12.94 2.78 17.23
N ALA A 132 13.54 3.57 16.34
CA ALA A 132 14.80 4.27 16.59
C ALA A 132 14.83 5.58 15.82
N ASN A 133 15.40 6.64 16.42
CA ASN A 133 15.58 7.95 15.77
C ASN A 133 14.31 8.51 15.11
N SER A 134 13.15 8.36 15.76
CA SER A 134 11.84 8.79 15.21
C SER A 134 11.43 8.06 13.92
N THR A 135 11.95 6.85 13.71
CA THR A 135 11.58 5.96 12.62
C THR A 135 11.03 4.66 13.17
N ILE A 136 9.80 4.30 12.76
CA ILE A 136 9.24 2.97 12.97
C ILE A 136 9.62 2.10 11.77
N THR A 137 10.31 1.00 12.01
CA THR A 137 10.67 0.03 10.96
C THR A 137 9.88 -1.25 11.17
N ILE A 138 9.23 -1.71 10.11
CA ILE A 138 8.42 -2.94 10.06
C ILE A 138 9.06 -3.83 9.01
N SER A 139 9.55 -5.00 9.40
CA SER A 139 10.23 -5.91 8.49
C SER A 139 9.76 -7.35 8.65
N PHE A 140 9.75 -8.06 7.54
CA PHE A 140 9.47 -9.49 7.47
C PHE A 140 10.47 -10.11 6.51
N ASN A 141 10.97 -11.28 6.87
CA ASN A 141 11.76 -12.14 6.01
C ASN A 141 11.44 -13.57 6.42
N GLY A 142 10.71 -14.29 5.58
CA GLY A 142 10.26 -15.63 5.89
C GLY A 142 9.54 -16.31 4.72
N HIS A 143 9.32 -17.60 4.90
CA HIS A 143 8.55 -18.43 4.00
C HIS A 143 7.07 -18.34 4.32
N ALA A 144 6.22 -18.21 3.30
CA ALA A 144 4.77 -18.17 3.45
C ALA A 144 4.08 -19.16 2.50
N ASP A 145 3.30 -20.07 3.07
CA ASP A 145 2.41 -20.96 2.33
C ASP A 145 1.05 -20.30 2.08
N GLY A 146 0.47 -20.57 0.92
CA GLY A 146 -0.83 -20.04 0.51
C GLY A 146 -1.35 -20.71 -0.75
N VAL A 147 -2.32 -20.07 -1.40
CA VAL A 147 -2.97 -20.60 -2.59
C VAL A 147 -2.82 -19.62 -3.74
N ASN A 148 -2.48 -20.17 -4.91
CA ASN A 148 -2.58 -19.45 -6.16
C ASN A 148 -4.06 -19.16 -6.45
N ILE A 149 -4.49 -17.90 -6.42
CA ILE A 149 -5.91 -17.51 -6.54
C ILE A 149 -6.52 -17.93 -7.88
N LYS A 150 -5.69 -18.20 -8.88
CA LYS A 150 -6.12 -18.63 -10.20
C LYS A 150 -6.14 -20.14 -10.35
N SER A 151 -4.99 -20.79 -10.15
CA SER A 151 -4.85 -22.24 -10.36
C SER A 151 -5.43 -23.08 -9.22
N ARG A 152 -5.69 -22.45 -8.06
CA ARG A 152 -6.14 -23.07 -6.81
C ARG A 152 -5.16 -24.08 -6.22
N LYS A 153 -3.93 -24.13 -6.73
CA LYS A 153 -2.86 -24.96 -6.17
C LYS A 153 -2.27 -24.28 -4.95
N THR A 154 -1.86 -25.09 -3.98
CA THR A 154 -1.05 -24.61 -2.86
C THR A 154 0.35 -24.31 -3.38
N GLU A 155 0.90 -23.17 -2.98
CA GLU A 155 2.25 -22.71 -3.34
C GLU A 155 2.88 -22.03 -2.13
N GLY A 156 4.22 -22.02 -2.09
CA GLY A 156 5.00 -21.40 -1.01
C GLY A 156 6.03 -20.45 -1.62
N HIS A 157 6.23 -19.29 -0.99
CA HIS A 157 7.15 -18.26 -1.46
C HIS A 157 8.00 -17.70 -0.33
N ASP A 158 9.23 -17.33 -0.67
CA ASP A 158 10.11 -16.58 0.24
C ASP A 158 9.86 -15.09 0.05
N ILE A 159 9.40 -14.42 1.12
CA ILE A 159 8.96 -13.02 1.05
C ILE A 159 9.80 -12.17 1.99
N GLU A 160 10.28 -11.04 1.47
CA GLU A 160 11.06 -10.05 2.22
C GLU A 160 10.47 -8.65 2.02
N PHE A 161 10.29 -7.91 3.10
CA PHE A 161 10.05 -6.47 3.04
C PHE A 161 10.66 -5.74 4.24
N LEU A 162 10.99 -4.47 4.01
CA LEU A 162 11.41 -3.53 5.04
C LEU A 162 10.72 -2.20 4.76
N PHE A 163 9.72 -1.88 5.59
CA PHE A 163 8.98 -0.63 5.51
C PHE A 163 9.38 0.30 6.64
N GLN A 164 9.53 1.58 6.30
CA GLN A 164 9.93 2.63 7.23
C GLN A 164 8.86 3.71 7.29
N HIS A 165 8.52 4.11 8.50
CA HIS A 165 7.77 5.31 8.81
C HIS A 165 8.69 6.30 9.53
N HIS A 166 9.16 7.33 8.84
CA HIS A 166 9.78 8.46 9.50
C HIS A 166 8.70 9.41 10.02
N ASN A 167 8.93 10.08 11.15
CA ASN A 167 8.09 11.21 11.56
C ASN A 167 8.00 12.21 10.39
N ASN A 168 6.77 12.47 9.94
CA ASN A 168 6.50 13.26 8.75
C ASN A 168 6.01 14.68 9.06
N GLU A 169 5.91 15.10 10.32
CA GLU A 169 5.39 16.42 10.74
C GLU A 169 6.09 17.57 10.01
N ASN A 170 7.42 17.51 9.91
CA ASN A 170 8.28 18.50 9.25
C ASN A 170 8.70 18.10 7.83
N ALA A 171 8.22 16.96 7.34
CA ALA A 171 8.58 16.43 6.02
C ALA A 171 7.46 16.59 4.99
N ILE A 172 6.29 17.07 5.39
CA ILE A 172 5.15 17.37 4.50
C ILE A 172 5.37 18.74 3.87
N VAL A 173 5.58 18.77 2.56
CA VAL A 173 5.85 20.00 1.79
C VAL A 173 4.76 20.18 0.73
N PRO A 174 4.14 21.38 0.63
CA PRO A 174 3.20 21.67 -0.45
C PRO A 174 3.83 21.51 -1.84
N ILE A 175 3.10 20.97 -2.80
CA ILE A 175 3.61 20.74 -4.17
C ILE A 175 4.13 22.03 -4.82
N ALA A 176 3.48 23.17 -4.56
CA ALA A 176 3.92 24.48 -5.05
C ALA A 176 5.34 24.83 -4.58
N ALA A 177 5.66 24.55 -3.31
CA ALA A 177 6.99 24.79 -2.74
C ALA A 177 8.05 23.81 -3.28
N ILE A 178 7.66 22.56 -3.58
CA ILE A 178 8.54 21.57 -4.24
C ILE A 178 8.93 22.06 -5.64
N ASN A 179 7.96 22.53 -6.41
CA ASN A 179 8.18 23.03 -7.78
C ASN A 179 9.01 24.31 -7.82
N ALA A 180 8.94 25.14 -6.77
CA ALA A 180 9.67 26.40 -6.66
C ALA A 180 11.09 26.26 -6.05
N SER A 181 11.38 25.19 -5.33
CA SER A 181 12.67 25.00 -4.65
C SER A 181 13.79 24.59 -5.61
N ALA A 182 14.98 25.19 -5.50
CA ALA A 182 16.16 24.74 -6.22
C ALA A 182 16.65 23.35 -5.77
N VAL A 183 16.49 23.03 -4.48
CA VAL A 183 16.93 21.77 -3.85
C VAL A 183 16.04 20.60 -4.30
N TYR A 184 14.72 20.81 -4.37
CA TYR A 184 13.77 19.79 -4.83
C TYR A 184 13.56 19.83 -6.34
N GLY A 185 13.59 21.02 -6.95
CA GLY A 185 13.51 21.24 -8.39
C GLY A 185 14.63 20.55 -9.16
N GLY A 186 15.84 20.45 -8.60
CA GLY A 186 16.92 19.63 -9.17
C GLY A 186 16.58 18.13 -9.21
N LYS A 187 16.03 17.56 -8.13
CA LYS A 187 15.62 16.13 -8.07
C LYS A 187 14.34 15.82 -8.87
N VAL A 188 13.52 16.83 -9.12
CA VAL A 188 12.28 16.73 -9.91
C VAL A 188 12.55 16.91 -11.41
N ARG A 189 13.36 17.91 -11.80
CA ARG A 189 13.67 18.23 -13.21
C ARG A 189 14.65 17.26 -13.87
N VAL A 190 15.62 16.71 -13.13
CA VAL A 190 16.66 15.80 -13.68
C VAL A 190 16.12 14.39 -14.02
N GLN A 191 14.95 14.00 -13.51
CA GLN A 191 14.40 12.64 -13.68
C GLN A 191 13.14 12.55 -14.56
N GLY A 192 12.82 13.60 -15.33
CA GLY A 192 11.82 13.55 -16.42
C GLY A 192 10.35 13.35 -16.02
N ASN A 193 10.05 12.95 -14.79
CA ASN A 193 8.68 12.70 -14.32
C ASN A 193 8.35 13.63 -13.15
N THR A 194 7.39 14.53 -13.38
CA THR A 194 6.66 15.26 -12.34
C THR A 194 6.28 14.27 -11.23
N PRO A 195 6.50 14.59 -9.94
CA PRO A 195 5.94 13.81 -8.84
C PRO A 195 4.46 13.56 -9.09
N ILE A 196 3.89 12.46 -8.58
CA ILE A 196 2.45 12.24 -8.76
C ILE A 196 1.76 13.50 -8.22
N LEU A 197 1.21 14.30 -9.13
CA LEU A 197 0.27 15.36 -8.80
C LEU A 197 -1.02 14.64 -8.48
N SER A 198 -1.02 13.92 -7.35
CA SER A 198 -2.21 13.49 -6.69
C SER A 198 -2.93 14.78 -6.33
N ARG A 199 -3.87 15.20 -7.20
CA ARG A 199 -4.73 16.36 -6.95
C ARG A 199 -5.47 16.25 -5.61
N PHE A 200 -5.48 15.06 -5.02
CA PHE A 200 -6.08 14.74 -3.73
C PHE A 200 -5.25 15.20 -2.53
N GLU A 201 -3.92 15.20 -2.62
CA GLU A 201 -3.07 15.43 -1.44
C GLU A 201 -2.48 16.84 -1.42
N ASN A 202 -2.21 17.48 -2.56
CA ASN A 202 -1.62 18.84 -2.66
C ASN A 202 -0.32 19.07 -1.85
N TYR A 203 0.27 18.01 -1.30
CA TYR A 203 1.56 17.97 -0.63
C TYR A 203 2.34 16.72 -1.07
N SER A 204 3.63 16.69 -0.76
CA SER A 204 4.45 15.48 -0.81
C SER A 204 5.19 15.32 0.51
N VAL A 205 5.54 14.10 0.85
CA VAL A 205 6.35 13.81 2.05
C VAL A 205 7.77 13.51 1.60
N THR A 206 8.74 14.21 2.16
CA THR A 206 10.16 14.16 1.73
C THR A 206 10.95 12.99 2.31
N VAL A 207 10.30 12.14 3.10
CA VAL A 207 10.86 10.95 3.77
C VAL A 207 9.97 9.73 3.49
N SER A 208 10.53 8.53 3.63
CA SER A 208 9.73 7.30 3.58
C SER A 208 8.70 7.29 4.70
N HIS A 209 7.47 6.91 4.39
CA HIS A 209 6.37 7.01 5.33
C HIS A 209 5.29 5.99 5.00
N PHE A 210 4.37 5.81 5.93
CA PHE A 210 3.07 5.21 5.63
C PHE A 210 2.06 6.33 5.41
N ALA A 211 1.15 6.14 4.47
CA ALA A 211 0.05 7.05 4.17
C ALA A 211 -1.28 6.29 4.14
N PRO A 212 -2.40 6.85 4.62
CA PRO A 212 -3.69 6.22 4.40
C PRO A 212 -3.98 6.18 2.89
N HIS A 213 -4.52 5.07 2.40
CA HIS A 213 -4.92 4.94 1.00
C HIS A 213 -5.92 6.06 0.62
N PRO A 214 -5.93 6.58 -0.63
CA PRO A 214 -6.82 7.67 -1.04
C PRO A 214 -8.31 7.47 -0.73
N ILE A 215 -8.82 6.24 -0.83
CA ILE A 215 -10.21 5.90 -0.45
C ILE A 215 -10.47 6.22 1.04
N ILE A 216 -9.49 5.99 1.91
CA ILE A 216 -9.60 6.23 3.34
C ILE A 216 -9.44 7.72 3.65
N LEU A 217 -8.51 8.41 2.97
CA LEU A 217 -8.32 9.86 3.11
C LEU A 217 -9.60 10.66 2.78
N GLN A 218 -10.39 10.19 1.80
CA GLN A 218 -11.67 10.80 1.47
C GLN A 218 -12.68 10.73 2.63
N LEU A 219 -12.53 9.75 3.52
CA LEU A 219 -13.41 9.50 4.67
C LEU A 219 -12.85 10.08 5.98
N HIS A 220 -11.88 11.01 5.91
CA HIS A 220 -11.19 11.51 7.10
C HIS A 220 -12.15 12.10 8.16
N LYS A 221 -13.22 12.79 7.73
CA LYS A 221 -14.19 13.40 8.65
C LYS A 221 -14.98 12.34 9.42
N GLU A 222 -15.46 11.32 8.70
CA GLU A 222 -16.17 10.16 9.27
C GLU A 222 -15.28 9.38 10.23
N LEU A 223 -13.96 9.40 10.01
CA LEU A 223 -12.96 8.77 10.87
C LEU A 223 -12.50 9.66 12.03
N GLY A 224 -13.04 10.88 12.16
CA GLY A 224 -12.78 11.79 13.30
C GLY A 224 -11.60 12.74 13.12
N TYR A 225 -11.09 12.91 11.90
CA TYR A 225 -10.01 13.84 11.60
C TYR A 225 -10.55 15.13 10.98
N GLU A 226 -9.97 16.27 11.39
CA GLU A 226 -10.36 17.60 10.88
C GLU A 226 -10.01 17.81 9.39
N SER A 227 -9.00 17.09 8.91
CA SER A 227 -8.56 17.14 7.51
C SER A 227 -7.83 15.85 7.11
N ALA A 228 -7.71 15.59 5.80
CA ALA A 228 -6.88 14.52 5.27
C ALA A 228 -5.41 14.64 5.73
N LEU A 229 -4.90 15.87 5.87
CA LEU A 229 -3.55 16.14 6.39
C LEU A 229 -3.42 15.75 7.88
N ALA A 230 -4.44 16.04 8.69
CA ALA A 230 -4.46 15.60 10.09
C ALA A 230 -4.44 14.07 10.18
N MET A 231 -5.17 13.38 9.30
CA MET A 231 -5.13 11.92 9.21
C MET A 231 -3.74 11.39 8.81
N GLN A 232 -3.08 12.00 7.83
CA GLN A 232 -1.71 11.65 7.42
C GLN A 232 -0.71 11.78 8.59
N ARG A 233 -0.83 12.83 9.39
CA ARG A 233 0.01 13.04 10.58
C ARG A 233 -0.28 12.01 11.68
N GLY A 234 -1.53 11.56 11.79
CA GLY A 234 -1.96 10.55 12.76
C GLY A 234 -1.42 9.14 12.51
N VAL A 235 -0.89 8.83 11.32
CA VAL A 235 -0.45 7.47 10.95
C VAL A 235 0.60 6.91 11.91
N GLY A 236 1.56 7.72 12.37
CA GLY A 236 2.58 7.26 13.32
C GLY A 236 1.97 6.73 14.62
N ALA A 237 0.94 7.41 15.15
CA ALA A 237 0.23 6.97 16.35
C ALA A 237 -0.54 5.66 16.12
N ILE A 238 -1.15 5.50 14.94
CA ILE A 238 -1.85 4.26 14.56
C ILE A 238 -0.85 3.10 14.50
N LEU A 239 0.30 3.27 13.84
CA LEU A 239 1.33 2.23 13.76
C LEU A 239 1.78 1.80 15.15
N LYS A 240 2.08 2.76 16.03
CA LYS A 240 2.46 2.48 17.43
C LYS A 240 1.38 1.69 18.15
N GLN A 241 0.14 2.15 18.13
CA GLN A 241 -0.98 1.50 18.82
C GLN A 241 -1.17 0.02 18.44
N HIS A 242 -0.85 -0.36 17.21
CA HIS A 242 -1.08 -1.72 16.72
C HIS A 242 0.15 -2.63 16.79
N LEU A 243 1.35 -2.06 16.78
CA LEU A 243 2.61 -2.79 16.63
C LEU A 243 3.51 -2.77 17.87
N LEU A 244 3.33 -1.80 18.77
CA LEU A 244 4.12 -1.58 19.99
C LEU A 244 3.22 -1.56 21.23
#